data_AF-A0A6J2XTN5-F1
#
_entry.id   AF-A0A6J2XTN5-F1
#
_cell.length_a   1.000
_cell.length_b   1.000
_cell.length_c   1.000
_cell.angle_alpha   90.00
_cell.angle_beta   90.00
_cell.angle_gamma   90.00
#
_symmetry.space_group_name_H-M   'P 1'
#
loop_
_entity.id
_entity.type
_entity.pdbx_description
1 polymer ?
#
loop_
_entity_poly.entity_id
_entity_poly.type
_entity_poly.pdbx_seq_one_letter_code
_entity_poly.pdbx_strand_id
1 'polypeptide(L)'
;MGDLPKRRVTPSPPFYVTGVDYAGPFLIKDRQGRGCRTSKAYIAVFVCFATRALHLELVSALTTEAFLATLKRFVGRRGKPAQMYSDNGTNFKGAYNELSKLADFLQNNANSLVEAIENKGISWSFIPASSPHFGGLWESGVRTVKYH
;
A
#
# COMPACT_ATOMS: atom_id res chain seq x y z
N MET A 1 -12.24 -6.74 -27.56
CA MET A 1 -11.14 -7.06 -26.62
C MET A 1 -10.72 -5.74 -26.01
N GLY A 2 -11.03 -5.49 -24.73
CA GLY A 2 -10.79 -4.17 -24.11
C GLY A 2 -9.31 -3.94 -23.85
N ASP A 3 -8.80 -2.75 -24.18
CA ASP A 3 -7.40 -2.40 -23.97
C ASP A 3 -7.01 -2.50 -22.49
N LEU A 4 -5.84 -3.10 -22.26
CA LEU A 4 -5.25 -3.13 -20.94
C LEU A 4 -4.68 -1.73 -20.62
N PRO A 5 -4.89 -1.19 -19.41
CA PRO A 5 -4.24 0.02 -18.93
C PRO A 5 -2.75 0.00 -19.23
N LYS A 6 -2.21 1.10 -19.81
CA LYS A 6 -0.80 1.26 -20.19
C LYS A 6 0.18 0.76 -19.12
N ARG A 7 -0.14 1.00 -17.85
CA ARG A 7 0.65 0.57 -16.68
C ARG A 7 0.86 -0.95 -16.56
N ARG A 8 0.03 -1.78 -17.20
CA ARG A 8 0.21 -3.25 -17.25
C ARG A 8 1.13 -3.70 -18.37
N VAL A 9 1.16 -2.94 -19.46
CA VAL A 9 1.87 -3.33 -20.69
C VAL A 9 3.24 -2.68 -20.79
N THR A 10 3.50 -1.63 -19.99
CA THR A 10 4.83 -1.05 -19.83
C THR A 10 5.65 -1.87 -18.82
N PRO A 11 6.76 -2.50 -19.23
CA PRO A 11 7.66 -3.19 -18.32
C PRO A 11 8.17 -2.23 -17.23
N SER A 12 8.15 -2.68 -15.97
CA SER A 12 8.71 -1.94 -14.85
C SER A 12 9.23 -2.91 -13.78
N PRO A 13 10.14 -2.47 -12.89
CA PRO A 13 10.60 -3.29 -11.78
C PRO A 13 9.43 -3.78 -10.91
N PRO A 14 9.53 -4.95 -10.27
CA PRO A 14 8.52 -5.42 -9.33
C PRO A 14 8.20 -4.35 -8.27
N PHE A 15 6.91 -4.17 -7.96
CA PHE A 15 6.39 -3.20 -7.00
C PHE A 15 6.67 -1.71 -7.34
N TYR A 16 7.16 -1.39 -8.54
CA TYR A 16 7.37 0.00 -8.96
C TYR A 16 6.07 0.82 -8.98
N VAL A 17 5.01 0.22 -9.53
CA VAL A 17 3.63 0.67 -9.38
C VAL A 17 2.89 -0.33 -8.52
N THR A 18 2.47 0.10 -7.34
CA THR A 18 1.87 -0.77 -6.32
C THR A 18 0.50 -0.28 -5.92
N GLY A 19 -0.42 -1.23 -5.75
CA GLY A 19 -1.67 -1.02 -5.09
C GLY A 19 -1.66 -1.49 -3.64
N VAL A 20 -2.39 -0.83 -2.74
CA VAL A 20 -2.61 -1.29 -1.36
C VAL A 20 -4.07 -1.26 -0.90
N ASP A 21 -4.57 -2.41 -0.45
CA ASP A 21 -5.89 -2.55 0.18
C ASP A 21 -5.78 -3.19 1.57
N TYR A 22 -6.84 -3.13 2.35
CA TYR A 22 -7.00 -3.94 3.54
C TYR A 22 -7.92 -5.15 3.31
N ALA A 23 -7.49 -6.29 3.85
CA ALA A 23 -8.34 -7.45 4.07
C ALA A 23 -8.61 -7.64 5.57
N GLY A 24 -9.80 -8.12 5.92
CA GLY A 24 -10.25 -8.34 7.29
C GLY A 24 -11.60 -7.65 7.61
N PRO A 25 -11.96 -7.55 8.90
CA PRO A 25 -11.14 -7.89 10.07
C PRO A 25 -10.99 -9.40 10.27
N PHE A 26 -9.79 -9.81 10.70
CA PHE A 26 -9.50 -11.14 11.21
C PHE A 26 -9.42 -11.10 12.73
N LEU A 27 -9.89 -12.14 13.39
CA LEU A 27 -9.74 -12.28 14.85
C LEU A 27 -8.46 -13.06 15.14
N ILE A 28 -7.51 -12.41 15.80
CA ILE A 28 -6.24 -13.02 16.22
C ILE A 28 -6.22 -13.21 17.73
N LYS A 29 -5.57 -14.29 18.18
CA LYS A 29 -5.33 -14.57 19.59
C LYS A 29 -3.90 -14.17 19.94
N ASP A 30 -3.73 -13.56 21.11
CA ASP A 30 -2.41 -13.22 21.65
C ASP A 30 -1.57 -14.46 22.02
N ARG A 31 -2.22 -15.53 22.46
CA ARG A 31 -1.60 -16.83 22.78
C ARG A 31 -2.60 -17.98 22.64
N GLN A 32 -2.08 -19.20 22.63
CA GLN A 32 -2.91 -20.41 22.72
C GLN A 32 -3.37 -20.66 24.16
N GLY A 33 -4.56 -21.24 24.34
CA GLY A 33 -5.09 -21.67 25.65
C GLY A 33 -6.29 -20.88 26.18
N ARG A 34 -6.77 -21.25 27.37
CA ARG A 34 -7.90 -20.58 28.04
C ARG A 34 -7.52 -19.18 28.50
N GLY A 35 -8.45 -18.22 28.39
CA GLY A 35 -8.22 -16.82 28.76
C GLY A 35 -7.37 -16.03 27.77
N CYS A 36 -7.17 -16.53 26.54
CA CYS A 36 -6.51 -15.77 25.47
C CYS A 36 -7.32 -14.52 25.11
N ARG A 37 -6.64 -13.39 24.95
CA ARG A 37 -7.28 -12.16 24.46
C ARG A 37 -7.37 -12.24 22.94
N THR A 38 -8.56 -11.96 22.44
CA THR A 38 -8.80 -11.88 21.00
C THR A 38 -8.85 -10.42 20.60
N SER A 39 -8.11 -10.05 19.55
CA SER A 39 -8.11 -8.71 18.98
C SER A 39 -8.39 -8.77 17.48
N LYS A 40 -8.89 -7.65 16.94
CA LYS A 40 -9.03 -7.50 15.49
C LYS A 40 -7.67 -7.18 14.90
N ALA A 41 -7.35 -7.84 13.80
CA ALA A 41 -6.23 -7.50 12.94
C ALA A 41 -6.69 -7.43 11.49
N TYR A 42 -5.88 -6.79 10.67
CA TYR A 42 -6.10 -6.58 9.25
C TYR A 42 -4.84 -7.02 8.51
N ILE A 43 -4.98 -7.30 7.23
CA ILE A 43 -3.84 -7.56 6.36
C ILE A 43 -3.78 -6.43 5.35
N ALA A 44 -2.66 -5.69 5.32
CA ALA A 44 -2.36 -4.79 4.22
C ALA A 44 -1.87 -5.64 3.04
N VAL A 45 -2.62 -5.59 1.93
CA VAL A 45 -2.38 -6.34 0.72
C VAL A 45 -1.74 -5.41 -0.30
N PHE A 46 -0.43 -5.53 -0.49
CA PHE A 46 0.29 -4.82 -1.54
C PHE A 46 0.30 -5.63 -2.83
N VAL A 47 -0.18 -5.05 -3.93
CA VAL A 47 -0.31 -5.68 -5.24
C VAL A 47 0.62 -5.01 -6.24
N CYS A 48 1.55 -5.75 -6.81
CA CYS A 48 2.39 -5.27 -7.91
C CYS A 48 1.60 -5.22 -9.23
N PHE A 49 1.53 -4.07 -9.90
CA PHE A 49 0.77 -3.95 -11.15
C PHE A 49 1.48 -4.58 -12.36
N ALA A 50 2.80 -4.70 -12.31
CA ALA A 50 3.58 -5.32 -13.39
C ALA A 50 3.47 -6.86 -13.38
N THR A 51 3.58 -7.47 -12.20
CA THR A 51 3.70 -8.93 -12.05
C THR A 51 2.50 -9.61 -11.40
N ARG A 52 1.55 -8.84 -10.84
CA ARG A 52 0.46 -9.33 -9.96
C ARG A 52 0.93 -9.99 -8.67
N ALA A 53 2.22 -9.89 -8.33
CA ALA A 53 2.73 -10.40 -7.08
C ALA A 53 2.08 -9.70 -5.89
N LEU A 54 1.74 -10.48 -4.86
CA LEU A 54 1.19 -10.00 -3.60
C LEU A 54 2.29 -9.95 -2.53
N HIS A 55 2.26 -8.90 -1.73
CA HIS A 55 3.01 -8.82 -0.49
C HIS A 55 2.04 -8.50 0.65
N LEU A 56 2.03 -9.36 1.66
CA LEU A 56 1.06 -9.31 2.75
C LEU A 56 1.77 -8.90 4.03
N GLU A 57 1.21 -7.92 4.72
CA GLU A 57 1.70 -7.46 6.01
C GLU A 57 0.54 -7.43 7.01
N LEU A 58 0.77 -8.00 8.20
CA LEU A 58 -0.20 -7.92 9.29
C LEU A 58 -0.23 -6.50 9.87
N VAL A 59 -1.43 -6.02 10.18
CA VAL A 59 -1.69 -4.69 10.73
C VAL A 59 -2.65 -4.79 11.91
N SER A 60 -2.28 -4.20 13.03
CA SER A 60 -3.05 -4.27 14.28
C SER A 60 -4.27 -3.36 14.31
N ALA A 61 -4.30 -2.28 13.53
CA ALA A 61 -5.39 -1.32 13.51
C ALA A 61 -5.48 -0.57 12.17
N LEU A 62 -6.66 -0.05 11.83
CA LEU A 62 -6.89 0.79 10.66
C LEU A 62 -6.55 2.27 10.93
N THR A 63 -5.40 2.54 11.54
CA THR A 63 -4.91 3.91 11.77
C THR A 63 -3.79 4.28 10.80
N THR A 64 -3.53 5.57 10.67
CA THR A 64 -2.44 6.10 9.85
C THR A 64 -1.09 5.59 10.31
N GLU A 65 -0.84 5.56 11.63
CA GLU A 65 0.44 5.16 12.23
C GLU A 65 0.72 3.68 11.98
N ALA A 66 -0.30 2.83 12.17
CA ALA A 66 -0.21 1.40 11.90
C ALA A 66 0.07 1.13 10.42
N PHE A 67 -0.53 1.91 9.52
CA PHE A 67 -0.25 1.81 8.09
C PHE A 67 1.16 2.30 7.75
N LEU A 68 1.63 3.44 8.27
CA LEU A 68 2.98 3.95 8.02
C LEU A 68 4.07 2.96 8.50
N ALA A 69 3.89 2.36 9.68
CA ALA A 69 4.77 1.30 10.16
C ALA A 69 4.79 0.09 9.21
N THR A 70 3.64 -0.22 8.60
CA THR A 70 3.50 -1.31 7.63
C THR A 70 4.15 -0.96 6.29
N LEU A 71 3.95 0.26 5.80
CA LEU A 71 4.60 0.76 4.60
C LEU A 71 6.13 0.75 4.76
N LYS A 72 6.65 1.11 5.93
CA LYS A 72 8.09 1.01 6.23
C LYS A 72 8.62 -0.42 6.09
N ARG A 73 7.88 -1.42 6.58
CA ARG A 73 8.26 -2.85 6.43
C ARG A 73 8.21 -3.29 4.96
N PHE A 74 7.16 -2.91 4.24
CA PHE A 74 7.04 -3.19 2.81
C PHE A 74 8.21 -2.60 2.02
N VAL A 75 8.50 -1.31 2.20
CA VAL A 75 9.60 -0.61 1.52
C VAL A 75 10.95 -1.22 1.87
N GLY A 76 11.17 -1.58 3.14
CA GLY A 76 12.40 -2.26 3.56
C GLY A 76 12.62 -3.62 2.91
N ARG A 77 11.55 -4.32 2.49
CA ARG A 77 11.62 -5.65 1.85
C ARG A 77 11.53 -5.62 0.33
N ARG A 78 10.77 -4.69 -0.24
CA ARG A 78 10.42 -4.63 -1.68
C ARG A 78 10.99 -3.41 -2.41
N GLY A 79 11.60 -2.48 -1.68
CA GLY A 79 12.03 -1.19 -2.20
C GLY A 79 10.90 -0.16 -2.21
N LYS A 80 11.28 1.12 -2.37
CA LYS A 80 10.35 2.24 -2.40
C LYS A 80 9.56 2.21 -3.72
N PRO A 81 8.22 2.13 -3.70
CA PRO A 81 7.43 2.26 -4.92
C PRO A 81 7.57 3.68 -5.47
N ALA A 82 7.56 3.83 -6.80
CA ALA A 82 7.48 5.14 -7.42
C ALA A 82 6.05 5.69 -7.37
N GLN A 83 5.06 4.80 -7.50
CA GLN A 83 3.65 5.16 -7.41
C GLN A 83 2.84 4.16 -6.60
N MET A 84 1.98 4.70 -5.74
CA MET A 84 1.00 3.96 -4.96
C MET A 84 -0.44 4.29 -5.31
N TYR A 85 -1.29 3.28 -5.24
CA TYR A 85 -2.74 3.36 -5.37
C TYR A 85 -3.41 2.84 -4.10
N SER A 86 -4.45 3.51 -3.64
CA SER A 86 -5.30 3.07 -2.51
C SER A 86 -6.73 3.54 -2.70
N ASP A 87 -7.67 2.97 -1.94
CA ASP A 87 -8.97 3.59 -1.77
C ASP A 87 -8.88 4.90 -0.95
N ASN A 88 -10.02 5.55 -0.76
CA ASN A 88 -10.13 6.82 -0.02
C ASN A 88 -10.15 6.65 1.51
N GLY A 89 -9.68 5.52 2.05
CA GLY A 89 -9.57 5.26 3.47
C GLY A 89 -8.81 6.36 4.22
N THR A 90 -9.31 6.72 5.41
CA THR A 90 -8.75 7.82 6.21
C THR A 90 -7.32 7.55 6.67
N ASN A 91 -6.98 6.29 6.93
CA ASN A 91 -5.62 5.83 7.23
C ASN A 91 -4.64 6.08 6.07
N PHE A 92 -5.05 5.80 4.81
CA PHE A 92 -4.23 6.06 3.63
C PHE A 92 -4.12 7.55 3.32
N LYS A 93 -5.21 8.30 3.46
CA LYS A 93 -5.19 9.77 3.34
C LYS A 93 -4.28 10.41 4.37
N GLY A 94 -4.37 9.98 5.62
CA GLY A 94 -3.48 10.44 6.68
C GLY A 94 -2.02 10.14 6.36
N ALA A 95 -1.73 8.93 5.90
CA ALA A 95 -0.36 8.53 5.56
C ALA A 95 0.19 9.32 4.37
N TYR A 96 -0.62 9.54 3.33
CA TYR A 96 -0.27 10.42 2.22
C TYR A 96 0.08 11.82 2.71
N ASN A 97 -0.74 12.42 3.58
CA ASN A 97 -0.49 13.76 4.10
C ASN A 97 0.83 13.84 4.88
N GLU A 98 1.11 12.86 5.74
CA GLU A 98 2.37 12.81 6.51
C GLU A 98 3.59 12.62 5.59
N LEU A 99 3.49 11.74 4.59
CA LEU A 99 4.57 11.53 3.63
C LEU A 99 4.81 12.74 2.73
N SER A 100 3.75 13.45 2.33
CA SER A 100 3.87 14.66 1.51
C SER A 100 4.54 15.79 2.30
N LYS A 101 4.15 16.01 3.56
CA LYS A 101 4.83 16.99 4.44
C LYS A 101 6.33 16.69 4.58
N LEU A 102 6.67 15.42 4.76
CA LEU A 102 8.06 14.99 4.85
C LEU A 102 8.82 15.21 3.54
N ALA A 103 8.20 14.88 2.40
CA ALA A 103 8.80 15.12 1.10
C ALA A 103 9.03 16.61 0.84
N ASP A 104 8.05 17.46 1.15
CA ASP A 104 8.17 18.92 1.01
C ASP A 104 9.28 19.47 1.89
N PHE A 105 9.37 19.01 3.14
CA PHE A 105 10.45 19.38 4.05
C PHE A 105 11.81 18.98 3.49
N LEU A 106 11.98 17.75 3.01
CA LEU A 106 13.25 17.27 2.46
C LEU A 106 13.63 17.98 1.15
N GLN A 107 12.66 18.33 0.31
CA GLN A 107 12.90 19.09 -0.91
C GLN A 107 13.34 20.53 -0.62
N ASN A 108 12.67 21.21 0.32
CA ASN A 108 13.00 22.58 0.71
C ASN A 108 14.37 22.71 1.40
N ASN A 109 14.89 21.61 1.96
CA ASN A 109 16.18 21.58 2.65
C ASN A 109 17.28 20.87 1.85
N ALA A 110 17.03 20.52 0.57
CA ALA A 110 18.03 19.87 -0.25
C ALA A 110 19.14 20.85 -0.67
N ASN A 111 20.40 20.44 -0.48
CA ASN A 111 21.58 21.26 -0.78
C ASN A 111 22.10 21.04 -2.22
N SER A 112 21.55 20.05 -2.93
CA SER A 112 21.95 19.75 -4.31
C SER A 112 20.78 19.18 -5.12
N LEU A 113 20.92 19.24 -6.45
CA LEU A 113 19.97 18.61 -7.37
C LEU A 113 19.91 17.09 -7.20
N VAL A 114 21.04 16.45 -6.88
CA VAL A 114 21.10 15.00 -6.65
C VAL A 114 20.29 14.63 -5.42
N GLU A 115 20.48 15.36 -4.32
CA GLU A 115 19.73 15.18 -3.07
C GLU A 115 18.22 15.43 -3.28
N ALA A 116 17.86 16.46 -4.05
CA ALA A 116 16.46 16.74 -4.39
C ALA A 116 15.80 15.59 -5.19
N ILE A 117 16.55 14.94 -6.09
CA ILE A 117 16.07 13.78 -6.87
C ILE A 117 15.88 12.56 -5.96
N GLU A 118 16.79 12.32 -5.03
CA GLU A 118 16.71 11.21 -4.06
C GLU A 118 15.55 11.40 -3.08
N ASN A 119 15.34 12.64 -2.63
CA ASN A 119 14.25 13.05 -1.73
C ASN A 119 12.87 13.04 -2.41
N LYS A 120 12.77 12.58 -3.66
CA LYS A 120 11.49 12.43 -4.34
C LYS A 120 10.63 11.39 -3.61
N GLY A 121 9.48 11.87 -3.10
CA GLY A 121 8.50 11.06 -2.39
C GLY A 121 7.82 9.99 -3.26
N ILE A 122 6.82 9.33 -2.67
CA ILE A 122 5.99 8.35 -3.38
C ILE A 122 4.82 9.11 -4.02
N SER A 123 4.66 8.99 -5.34
CA SER A 123 3.45 9.52 -6.00
C SER A 123 2.24 8.70 -5.54
N TRP A 124 1.16 9.36 -5.13
CA TRP A 124 -0.04 8.68 -4.63
C TRP A 124 -1.25 9.01 -5.48
N SER A 125 -2.10 8.02 -5.73
CA SER A 125 -3.37 8.21 -6.44
C SER A 125 -4.50 7.51 -5.71
N PHE A 126 -5.56 8.27 -5.41
CA PHE A 126 -6.74 7.76 -4.73
C PHE A 126 -7.79 7.27 -5.71
N ILE A 127 -8.09 5.99 -5.56
CA ILE A 127 -9.30 5.28 -5.95
C ILE A 127 -10.64 6.01 -5.88
N PRO A 128 -11.33 6.42 -6.97
CA PRO A 128 -12.76 6.68 -6.85
C PRO A 128 -13.45 5.42 -6.32
N ALA A 129 -14.42 5.57 -5.42
CA ALA A 129 -15.22 4.44 -4.95
C ALA A 129 -15.82 3.72 -6.17
N SER A 130 -15.72 2.39 -6.22
CA SER A 130 -16.25 1.55 -7.31
C SER A 130 -15.70 1.89 -8.71
N SER A 131 -14.38 1.81 -8.91
CA SER A 131 -13.76 1.91 -10.25
C SER A 131 -13.41 0.52 -10.84
N PRO A 132 -14.34 -0.12 -11.59
CA PRO A 132 -14.18 -1.50 -12.08
C PRO A 132 -13.02 -1.69 -13.09
N HIS A 133 -12.58 -0.63 -13.78
CA HIS A 133 -11.44 -0.69 -14.71
C HIS A 133 -10.07 -0.85 -14.02
N PHE A 134 -9.91 -0.29 -12.82
CA PHE A 134 -8.78 -0.62 -11.92
C PHE A 134 -9.06 -1.90 -11.11
N GLY A 135 -10.36 -2.17 -10.88
CA GLY A 135 -10.91 -3.28 -10.11
C GLY A 135 -10.37 -4.65 -10.52
N GLY A 136 -10.43 -5.06 -11.78
CA GLY A 136 -10.15 -6.48 -12.12
C GLY A 136 -8.79 -7.06 -11.67
N LEU A 137 -7.72 -6.26 -11.60
CA LEU A 137 -6.38 -6.71 -11.16
C LEU A 137 -6.21 -6.63 -9.64
N TRP A 138 -6.77 -5.58 -9.06
CA TRP A 138 -6.74 -5.30 -7.64
C TRP A 138 -7.69 -6.22 -6.87
N GLU A 139 -8.93 -6.30 -7.34
CA GLU A 139 -10.01 -7.10 -6.79
C GLU A 139 -9.66 -8.57 -6.82
N SER A 140 -9.03 -9.10 -7.88
CA SER A 140 -8.67 -10.54 -7.90
C SER A 140 -7.63 -10.88 -6.82
N GLY A 141 -6.56 -10.10 -6.68
CA GLY A 141 -5.54 -10.32 -5.66
C GLY A 141 -6.07 -10.14 -4.24
N VAL A 142 -6.82 -9.06 -4.00
CA VAL A 142 -7.41 -8.77 -2.69
C VAL A 142 -8.53 -9.76 -2.35
N ARG A 143 -9.35 -10.16 -3.32
CA ARG A 143 -10.40 -11.17 -3.16
C ARG A 143 -9.79 -12.51 -2.74
N THR A 144 -8.70 -12.96 -3.37
CA THR A 144 -8.06 -14.22 -2.93
C THR A 144 -7.66 -14.16 -1.45
N VAL A 145 -7.21 -13.00 -0.94
CA VAL A 145 -6.84 -12.84 0.48
C VAL A 145 -8.05 -12.67 1.39
N LYS A 146 -9.16 -12.08 0.92
CA LYS A 146 -10.38 -11.86 1.72
C LYS A 146 -11.17 -13.15 2.00
N TYR A 147 -11.01 -14.19 1.19
CA TYR A 147 -11.79 -15.43 1.27
C TYR A 147 -11.00 -16.64 1.80
N HIS A 148 -9.75 -16.42 2.25
CA HIS A 148 -8.93 -17.40 2.98
C HIS A 148 -8.86 -17.02 4.46
#